data_AF-A0A8I7BB63-F1
#
_entry.id   AF-A0A8I7BB63-F1
#
_cell.length_a   1.000
_cell.length_b   1.000
_cell.length_c   1.000
_cell.angle_alpha   90.00
_cell.angle_beta   90.00
_cell.angle_gamma   90.00
#
_symmetry.space_group_name_H-M   'P 1'
#
loop_
_entity.id
_entity.type
_entity.pdbx_description
1 polymer ?
#
loop_
_entity_poly.entity_id
_entity_poly.type
_entity_poly.pdbx_seq_one_letter_code
_entity_poly.pdbx_strand_id
1 'polypeptide(L)'
;MNFQDVYTLQQALDVAPPPRVNSAQDRAEHTARQRRLLVAQEDERVMAEWRRRHPEDVAYEQSYWARRREEDTRRRREERLDRRRRKALASAQADLVNAGGSSFFTEEDERWFDIWLSTSDDTNDDDGGADDWSD
;
A
#
# COMPACT_ATOMS: atom_id res chain seq x y z
N MET A 1 -19.94 -13.32 -20.77
CA MET A 1 -19.89 -14.44 -19.82
C MET A 1 -18.92 -15.45 -20.40
N ASN A 2 -17.77 -15.63 -19.76
CA ASN A 2 -16.66 -16.44 -20.29
C ASN A 2 -16.45 -17.64 -19.37
N PHE A 3 -17.33 -18.64 -19.43
CA PHE A 3 -17.06 -19.93 -18.80
C PHE A 3 -16.13 -20.71 -19.76
N GLN A 4 -14.91 -21.02 -19.31
CA GLN A 4 -13.84 -21.56 -20.16
C GLN A 4 -14.13 -22.98 -20.69
N ASP A 5 -14.99 -23.74 -20.02
CA ASP A 5 -15.27 -25.16 -20.31
C ASP A 5 -16.73 -25.45 -20.67
N VAL A 6 -17.45 -24.44 -21.17
CA VAL A 6 -18.88 -24.54 -21.45
C VAL A 6 -19.13 -24.34 -22.94
N TYR A 7 -19.47 -25.43 -23.63
CA TYR A 7 -19.61 -25.47 -25.10
C TYR A 7 -21.06 -25.35 -25.56
N THR A 8 -22.02 -25.38 -24.64
CA THR A 8 -23.46 -25.32 -24.94
C THR A 8 -24.20 -24.36 -24.01
N LEU A 9 -25.28 -23.76 -24.50
CA LEU A 9 -26.13 -22.85 -23.72
C LEU A 9 -26.71 -23.52 -22.47
N GLN A 10 -27.08 -24.81 -22.57
CA GLN A 10 -27.64 -25.55 -21.43
C GLN A 10 -26.62 -25.73 -20.31
N GLN A 11 -25.38 -26.10 -20.64
CA GLN A 11 -24.29 -26.19 -19.64
C GLN A 11 -23.99 -24.84 -19.00
N ALA A 12 -24.12 -23.74 -19.75
CA ALA A 12 -23.95 -22.40 -19.20
C ALA A 12 -25.03 -22.07 -18.17
N LEU A 13 -26.27 -22.46 -18.44
CA LEU A 13 -27.40 -22.26 -17.52
C LEU A 13 -27.29 -23.14 -16.27
N ASP A 14 -26.76 -24.35 -16.40
CA ASP A 14 -26.59 -25.29 -15.27
C ASP A 14 -25.45 -24.86 -14.32
N VAL A 15 -24.40 -24.23 -14.86
CA VAL A 15 -23.25 -23.73 -14.07
C VAL A 15 -23.47 -22.31 -13.57
N ALA A 16 -24.39 -21.55 -14.18
CA ALA A 16 -24.67 -20.19 -13.77
C ALA A 16 -25.16 -20.17 -12.31
N PRO A 17 -24.54 -19.36 -11.44
CA PRO A 17 -25.09 -19.16 -10.10
C PRO A 17 -26.51 -18.61 -10.23
N PRO A 18 -27.43 -19.01 -9.34
CA PRO A 18 -28.80 -18.54 -9.39
C PRO A 18 -28.80 -17.00 -9.33
N PRO A 19 -29.73 -16.34 -10.04
CA PRO A 19 -29.80 -14.89 -10.05
C PRO A 19 -29.92 -14.38 -8.62
N ARG A 20 -28.93 -13.59 -8.18
CA ARG A 20 -28.93 -13.00 -6.84
C ARG A 20 -30.03 -11.94 -6.78
N VAL A 21 -31.16 -12.32 -6.17
CA VAL A 21 -32.22 -11.36 -5.85
C VAL A 21 -31.77 -10.54 -4.65
N ASN A 22 -31.81 -9.20 -4.77
CA ASN A 22 -31.44 -8.30 -3.68
C ASN A 22 -32.25 -8.62 -2.41
N SER A 23 -31.55 -9.09 -1.38
CA SER A 23 -32.16 -9.42 -0.10
C SER A 23 -32.66 -8.15 0.60
N ALA A 24 -33.44 -8.31 1.68
CA ALA A 24 -33.80 -7.18 2.52
C ALA A 24 -32.56 -6.54 3.18
N GLN A 25 -31.54 -7.36 3.48
CA GLN A 25 -30.26 -6.91 4.02
C GLN A 25 -29.49 -6.05 3.00
N ASP A 26 -29.37 -6.51 1.75
CA ASP A 26 -28.68 -5.74 0.69
C ASP A 26 -29.34 -4.37 0.49
N ARG A 27 -30.68 -4.33 0.54
CA ARG A 27 -31.45 -3.07 0.46
C ARG A 27 -31.21 -2.16 1.67
N ALA A 28 -31.09 -2.71 2.87
CA ALA A 28 -30.77 -1.96 4.08
C ALA A 28 -29.34 -1.39 4.03
N GLU A 29 -28.36 -2.20 3.61
CA GLU A 29 -26.97 -1.78 3.43
C GLU A 29 -26.86 -0.69 2.36
N HIS A 30 -27.52 -0.85 1.22
CA HIS A 30 -27.58 0.17 0.18
C HIS A 30 -28.18 1.48 0.72
N THR A 31 -29.28 1.41 1.45
CA THR A 31 -29.90 2.59 2.07
C THR A 31 -28.96 3.27 3.07
N ALA A 32 -28.25 2.50 3.89
CA ALA A 32 -27.27 3.03 4.83
C ALA A 32 -26.10 3.72 4.10
N ARG A 33 -25.58 3.13 3.02
CA ARG A 33 -24.55 3.74 2.18
C ARG A 33 -25.05 5.03 1.55
N GLN A 34 -26.26 5.04 0.98
CA GLN A 34 -26.87 6.24 0.40
C GLN A 34 -26.98 7.37 1.42
N ARG A 35 -27.39 7.07 2.66
CA ARG A 35 -27.43 8.08 3.74
C ARG A 35 -26.05 8.64 4.08
N ARG A 36 -25.03 7.78 4.17
CA ARG A 36 -23.65 8.22 4.43
C ARG A 36 -23.11 9.10 3.30
N LEU A 37 -23.42 8.75 2.06
CA LEU A 37 -23.04 9.54 0.89
C LEU A 37 -23.66 10.93 0.92
N LEU A 38 -24.94 11.04 1.27
CA LEU A 38 -25.60 12.36 1.41
C LEU A 38 -24.92 13.22 2.49
N VAL A 39 -24.54 12.62 3.62
CA VAL A 39 -23.80 13.34 4.68
C VAL A 39 -22.43 13.79 4.19
N ALA A 40 -21.68 12.90 3.51
CA ALA A 40 -20.37 13.24 2.97
C ALA A 40 -20.45 14.34 1.90
N GLN A 41 -21.48 14.33 1.05
CA GLN A 41 -21.70 15.37 0.04
C GLN A 41 -21.98 16.74 0.66
N GLU A 42 -22.79 16.80 1.72
CA GLU A 42 -23.05 18.07 2.42
C GLU A 42 -21.80 18.55 3.17
N ASP A 43 -21.05 17.66 3.80
CA ASP A 43 -19.77 18.01 4.43
C ASP A 43 -18.77 18.57 3.40
N GLU A 44 -18.67 17.95 2.23
CA GLU A 44 -17.81 18.42 1.15
C GLU A 44 -18.21 19.83 0.67
N ARG A 45 -19.53 20.10 0.55
CA ARG A 45 -20.03 21.45 0.20
C ARG A 45 -19.61 22.49 1.24
N VAL A 46 -19.81 22.19 2.52
CA VAL A 46 -19.42 23.09 3.62
C VAL A 46 -17.90 23.31 3.62
N MET A 47 -17.12 22.25 3.44
CA MET A 47 -15.66 22.33 3.36
C MET A 47 -15.18 23.10 2.13
N ALA A 48 -15.87 23.00 0.98
CA ALA A 48 -15.55 23.78 -0.21
C ALA A 48 -15.81 25.28 0.01
N GLU A 49 -16.92 25.63 0.65
CA GLU A 49 -17.20 27.01 1.03
C GLU A 49 -16.21 27.56 2.05
N TRP A 50 -15.80 26.74 3.03
CA TRP A 50 -14.77 27.12 3.99
C TRP A 50 -13.43 27.38 3.29
N ARG A 51 -12.97 26.46 2.44
CA ARG A 51 -11.72 26.63 1.66
C ARG A 51 -11.74 27.88 0.79
N ARG A 52 -12.89 28.22 0.19
CA ARG A 52 -13.05 29.46 -0.60
C ARG A 52 -12.92 30.73 0.24
N ARG A 53 -13.43 30.70 1.49
CA ARG A 53 -13.34 31.83 2.42
C ARG A 53 -11.97 31.96 3.09
N HIS A 54 -11.21 30.87 3.17
CA HIS A 54 -9.94 30.78 3.89
C HIS A 54 -8.78 30.31 2.99
N PRO A 55 -8.44 31.04 1.91
CA PRO A 55 -7.37 30.62 0.99
C PRO A 55 -5.99 30.60 1.65
N GLU A 56 -5.75 31.45 2.64
CA GLU A 56 -4.48 31.51 3.39
C GLU A 56 -4.26 30.25 4.23
N ASP A 57 -5.30 29.78 4.94
CA ASP A 57 -5.24 28.55 5.74
C ASP A 57 -5.02 27.32 4.84
N VAL A 58 -5.68 27.28 3.68
CA VAL A 58 -5.49 26.21 2.69
C VAL A 58 -4.06 26.20 2.15
N ALA A 59 -3.52 27.36 1.78
CA ALA A 59 -2.15 27.47 1.30
C ALA A 59 -1.12 27.07 2.38
N TYR A 60 -1.37 27.49 3.63
CA TYR A 60 -0.55 27.10 4.77
C TYR A 60 -0.54 25.57 4.96
N GLU A 61 -1.73 24.96 5.01
CA GLU A 61 -1.87 23.51 5.20
C GLU A 61 -1.20 22.72 4.06
N GLN A 62 -1.39 23.14 2.81
CA GLN A 62 -0.73 22.53 1.65
C GLN A 62 0.80 22.61 1.77
N SER A 63 1.33 23.77 2.16
CA SER A 63 2.78 23.96 2.34
C SER A 63 3.34 23.11 3.49
N TYR A 64 2.59 22.98 4.59
CA TYR A 64 2.94 22.16 5.73
C TYR A 64 3.00 20.68 5.34
N TRP A 65 1.97 20.17 4.66
CA TRP A 65 1.94 18.78 4.22
C TRP A 65 2.95 18.48 3.10
N ALA A 66 3.21 19.43 2.20
CA ALA A 66 4.28 19.28 1.20
C ALA A 66 5.63 19.07 1.88
N ARG A 67 6.00 19.96 2.82
CA ARG A 67 7.23 19.85 3.61
C ARG A 67 7.29 18.54 4.39
N ARG A 68 6.17 18.17 5.03
CA ARG A 68 6.11 16.94 5.82
C ARG A 68 6.28 15.71 4.94
N ARG A 69 5.65 15.66 3.75
CA ARG A 69 5.84 14.58 2.76
C ARG A 69 7.28 14.49 2.29
N GLU A 70 7.93 15.61 1.99
CA GLU A 70 9.35 15.62 1.60
C GLU A 70 10.23 15.04 2.71
N GLU A 71 10.06 15.49 3.95
CA GLU A 71 10.78 14.97 5.11
C GLU A 71 10.55 13.47 5.30
N ASP A 72 9.29 13.03 5.20
CA ASP A 72 8.90 11.63 5.31
C ASP A 72 9.51 10.77 4.19
N THR A 73 9.57 11.27 2.96
CA THR A 73 10.20 10.57 1.84
C THR A 73 11.71 10.48 2.01
N ARG A 74 12.35 11.54 2.51
CA ARG A 74 13.78 11.53 2.85
C ARG A 74 14.06 10.51 3.95
N ARG A 75 13.30 10.53 5.04
CA ARG A 75 13.43 9.57 6.14
C ARG A 75 13.29 8.12 5.63
N ARG A 76 12.25 7.83 4.84
CA ARG A 76 12.07 6.49 4.26
C ARG A 76 13.23 6.10 3.33
N ARG A 77 13.80 7.03 2.57
CA ARG A 77 14.98 6.75 1.72
C ARG A 77 16.21 6.44 2.57
N GLU A 78 16.47 7.22 3.60
CA GLU A 78 17.57 7.00 4.54
C GLU A 78 17.42 5.66 5.28
N GLU A 79 16.23 5.36 5.80
CA GLU A 79 15.92 4.07 6.44
C GLU A 79 16.12 2.89 5.47
N ARG A 80 15.71 3.02 4.20
CA ARG A 80 15.96 1.99 3.19
C ARG A 80 17.44 1.81 2.91
N LEU A 81 18.21 2.90 2.80
CA LEU A 81 19.66 2.84 2.57
C LEU A 81 20.40 2.22 3.76
N ASP A 82 20.03 2.60 4.98
CA ASP A 82 20.57 2.00 6.20
C ASP A 82 20.30 0.50 6.25
N ARG A 83 19.06 0.09 5.98
CA ARG A 83 18.68 -1.33 5.91
C ARG A 83 19.51 -2.11 4.88
N ARG A 84 19.70 -1.56 3.68
CA ARG A 84 20.54 -2.18 2.64
C ARG A 84 22.00 -2.30 3.10
N ARG A 85 22.55 -1.26 3.73
CA ARG A 85 23.92 -1.29 4.26
C ARG A 85 24.09 -2.35 5.34
N ARG A 86 23.16 -2.43 6.28
CA ARG A 86 23.18 -3.42 7.36
C ARG A 86 23.07 -4.85 6.84
N LYS A 87 22.12 -5.10 5.92
CA LYS A 87 22.00 -6.41 5.24
C LYS A 87 23.29 -6.78 4.50
N ALA A 88 23.81 -5.88 3.66
CA ALA A 88 25.03 -6.14 2.90
C ALA A 88 26.25 -6.42 3.80
N LEU A 89 26.39 -5.69 4.91
CA LEU A 89 27.44 -5.93 5.90
C LEU A 89 27.31 -7.32 6.51
N ALA A 90 26.11 -7.69 6.98
CA ALA A 90 25.87 -8.98 7.60
C ALA A 90 26.06 -10.14 6.61
N SER A 91 25.61 -10.00 5.37
CA SER A 91 25.86 -10.95 4.29
C SER A 91 27.36 -11.11 4.00
N ALA A 92 28.11 -10.00 3.88
CA ALA A 92 29.54 -10.05 3.64
C ALA A 92 30.32 -10.72 4.78
N GLN A 93 29.89 -10.51 6.03
CA GLN A 93 30.48 -11.22 7.18
C GLN A 93 30.15 -12.72 7.16
N ALA A 94 28.94 -13.09 6.74
CA ALA A 94 28.55 -14.50 6.64
C ALA A 94 29.34 -15.21 5.55
N ASP A 95 29.51 -14.58 4.38
CA ASP A 95 30.32 -15.10 3.28
C ASP A 95 31.78 -15.30 3.71
N LEU A 96 32.33 -14.36 4.48
CA LEU A 96 33.70 -14.46 5.01
C LEU A 96 33.86 -15.64 5.97
N VAL A 97 32.90 -15.87 6.87
CA VAL A 97 32.89 -17.04 7.77
C VAL A 97 32.73 -18.34 6.99
N ASN A 98 31.83 -18.36 5.99
CA ASN A 98 31.62 -19.52 5.12
C ASN A 98 32.87 -19.88 4.30
N ALA A 99 33.67 -18.89 3.92
CA ALA A 99 34.96 -19.09 3.26
C ALA A 99 36.09 -19.54 4.21
N GLY A 100 35.79 -19.76 5.49
CA GLY A 100 36.76 -20.16 6.51
C GLY A 100 37.54 -19.01 7.13
N GLY A 101 37.12 -17.76 6.89
CA GLY A 101 37.66 -16.57 7.54
C GLY A 101 37.02 -16.30 8.92
N SER A 102 37.47 -15.24 9.58
CA SER A 102 36.93 -14.80 10.88
C SER A 102 36.18 -13.47 10.73
N SER A 103 34.89 -13.47 11.10
CA SER A 103 34.06 -12.26 11.20
C SER A 103 34.42 -11.46 12.45
N PHE A 104 34.20 -10.15 12.41
CA PHE A 104 34.28 -9.29 13.59
C PHE A 104 32.98 -9.28 14.42
N PHE A 105 31.90 -9.90 13.94
CA PHE A 105 30.71 -10.20 14.73
C PHE A 105 30.97 -11.41 15.63
N THR A 106 30.49 -11.35 16.86
CA THR A 106 30.42 -12.53 17.73
C THR A 106 29.34 -13.49 17.23
N GLU A 107 29.40 -14.76 17.60
CA GLU A 107 28.41 -15.78 17.19
C GLU A 107 26.97 -15.39 17.60
N GLU A 108 26.81 -14.77 18.77
CA GLU A 108 25.53 -14.30 19.31
C GLU A 108 25.18 -12.85 18.92
N ASP A 109 25.90 -12.23 17.98
CA ASP A 109 25.62 -10.84 17.57
C ASP A 109 24.28 -10.75 16.83
N GLU A 110 23.33 -9.98 17.37
CA GLU A 110 22.01 -9.78 16.76
C GLU A 110 22.09 -9.20 15.34
N ARG A 111 23.19 -8.53 14.97
CA ARG A 111 23.40 -8.03 13.61
C ARG A 111 23.47 -9.13 12.56
N TRP A 112 23.65 -10.39 12.94
CA TRP A 112 23.46 -11.52 12.02
C TRP A 112 22.03 -11.59 11.46
N PHE A 113 21.01 -11.17 12.22
CA PHE A 113 19.62 -11.15 11.75
C PHE A 113 19.38 -10.16 10.62
N ASP A 114 20.28 -9.19 10.42
CA ASP A 114 20.15 -8.20 9.36
C ASP A 114 20.23 -8.81 7.95
N ILE A 115 20.76 -10.03 7.81
CA ILE A 115 20.74 -10.82 6.56
C ILE A 115 19.30 -11.04 6.06
N TRP A 116 18.34 -11.17 6.98
CA TRP A 116 16.94 -11.45 6.65
C TRP A 116 16.09 -10.20 6.43
N LEU A 117 16.70 -9.00 6.45
CA LEU A 117 15.97 -7.77 6.17
C LEU A 117 15.43 -7.78 4.74
N SER A 118 14.14 -7.47 4.60
CA SER A 118 13.54 -7.22 3.28
C SER A 118 13.97 -5.84 2.76
N THR A 119 14.68 -5.86 1.64
CA THR A 119 15.17 -4.71 0.88
C THR A 119 14.60 -4.77 -0.53
N SER A 120 14.47 -3.63 -1.21
CA SER A 120 13.92 -3.61 -2.57
C SER A 120 14.80 -4.31 -3.61
N ASP A 121 16.06 -4.67 -3.27
CA ASP A 121 16.89 -5.51 -4.14
C ASP A 121 16.40 -6.99 -4.12
N ASP A 122 15.54 -7.35 -3.16
CA ASP A 122 14.91 -8.68 -3.08
C ASP A 122 13.69 -8.82 -4.00
N THR A 123 13.23 -7.71 -4.59
CA THR A 123 12.17 -7.67 -5.61
C THR A 123 12.81 -7.33 -6.95
N ASN A 124 12.86 -8.30 -7.88
CA ASN A 124 13.07 -7.99 -9.29
C ASN A 124 11.93 -7.05 -9.71
N ASP A 125 12.25 -5.79 -10.00
CA ASP A 125 11.31 -4.73 -10.35
C ASP A 125 10.47 -5.13 -11.58
N ASP A 126 9.26 -5.65 -11.34
CA ASP A 126 8.11 -5.55 -12.25
C ASP A 126 6.84 -5.37 -11.42
N ASP A 127 6.83 -4.34 -10.59
CA ASP A 127 5.56 -3.74 -10.16
C ASP A 127 5.74 -2.23 -10.07
N GLY A 128 5.57 -1.58 -11.22
CA GLY A 128 5.37 -0.15 -11.35
C GLY A 128 4.03 0.26 -10.73
N GLY A 129 3.90 0.11 -9.42
CA GLY A 129 2.86 0.73 -8.61
C GLY A 129 3.14 2.21 -8.48
N ALA A 130 2.94 2.95 -9.56
CA ALA A 130 2.67 4.37 -9.47
C ALA A 130 1.36 4.50 -8.68
N ASP A 131 1.47 4.74 -7.39
CA ASP A 131 0.35 5.17 -6.54
C ASP A 131 -0.05 6.60 -6.95
N ASP A 132 -0.62 6.71 -8.15
CA ASP A 132 -1.28 7.90 -8.66
C ASP A 132 -2.62 8.06 -7.92
N TRP A 133 -2.53 8.56 -6.69
CA TRP A 133 -3.64 9.23 -6.04
C TRP A 133 -3.69 10.66 -6.58
N SER A 134 -4.24 10.82 -7.78
CA SER A 134 -4.72 12.12 -8.28
C SER A 134 -6.22 12.23 -8.04
N ASP A 135 -6.58 13.29 -7.31
CA ASP A 135 -7.92 13.78 -6.94
C ASP A 135 -8.83 14.06 -8.15
#